data_AF-A0A382JS49-F1
#
_entry.id   AF-A0A382JS49-F1
#
_cell.length_a   1.000
_cell.length_b   1.000
_cell.length_c   1.000
_cell.angle_alpha   90.00
_cell.angle_beta   90.00
_cell.angle_gamma   90.00
#
_symmetry.space_group_name_H-M   'P 1'
#
loop_
_entity.id
_entity.type
_entity.pdbx_description
1 polymer ?
#
loop_
_entity_poly.entity_id
_entity_poly.type
_entity_poly.pdbx_seq_one_letter_code
_entity_poly.pdbx_strand_id
1 'polypeptide(L)' 'MNKLRYTDAGYVRKLERLCAASSLFDPNIESGARAIVERVRAKGDVALIEFAKFFD' A
#
# COMPACT_ATOMS: atom_id res chain seq x y z
N MET A 1 11.94 14.76 -12.15
CA MET A 1 10.53 14.48 -12.51
C MET A 1 10.52 13.58 -13.73
N ASN A 2 9.97 12.37 -13.62
CA ASN A 2 9.91 11.44 -14.75
C ASN A 2 8.89 11.96 -15.77
N LYS A 3 9.30 12.09 -17.03
CA LYS A 3 8.42 12.56 -18.13
C LYS A 3 8.00 11.34 -18.95
N LEU A 4 6.69 11.19 -19.16
CA LEU A 4 6.10 10.16 -20.01
C LEU A 4 5.35 10.85 -21.15
N ARG A 5 5.61 10.45 -22.40
CA ARG A 5 4.96 11.04 -23.57
C ARG A 5 4.21 9.98 -24.37
N TYR A 6 2.95 10.27 -24.70
CA TYR A 6 2.04 9.35 -25.38
C TYR A 6 2.58 8.82 -26.72
N THR A 7 3.33 9.65 -27.44
CA THR A 7 3.90 9.30 -28.75
C THR A 7 5.18 8.46 -28.67
N ASP A 8 5.74 8.23 -27.48
CA ASP A 8 6.97 7.46 -27.36
C ASP A 8 6.69 5.98 -27.66
N ALA A 9 7.60 5.35 -28.41
CA ALA A 9 7.58 3.90 -28.58
C ALA A 9 7.58 3.21 -27.20
N GLY A 10 6.62 2.32 -27.00
CA GLY A 10 6.44 1.61 -25.72
C GLY A 10 5.79 2.44 -24.60
N TYR A 11 5.09 3.54 -24.92
CA TYR A 11 4.32 4.34 -23.94
C TYR A 11 3.47 3.48 -23.00
N VAL A 12 2.67 2.56 -23.54
CA VAL A 12 1.78 1.69 -22.76
C VAL A 12 2.56 0.89 -21.71
N ARG A 13 3.67 0.22 -22.10
CA ARG A 13 4.51 -0.54 -21.18
C ARG A 13 5.16 0.33 -20.11
N LYS A 14 5.57 1.56 -20.46
CA LYS A 14 6.15 2.52 -19.51
C LYS A 14 5.09 3.00 -18.51
N LEU A 15 3.86 3.26 -18.97
CA LEU A 15 2.73 3.63 -18.13
C LEU A 15 2.39 2.51 -17.15
N GLU A 16 2.24 1.28 -17.63
CA GLU A 16 1.97 0.10 -16.81
C GLU A 16 3.01 -0.09 -15.71
N ARG A 17 4.30 0.03 -16.04
CA ARG A 17 5.38 -0.08 -15.04
C ARG A 17 5.29 1.01 -13.96
N LEU A 18 4.94 2.24 -14.34
CA LEU A 18 4.78 3.35 -13.39
C LEU A 18 3.57 3.15 -12.48
N CYS A 19 2.45 2.64 -13.02
CA CYS A 19 1.25 2.33 -12.25
C CYS A 19 1.46 1.11 -11.34
N ALA A 20 2.18 0.08 -11.80
CA ALA A 20 2.46 -1.14 -11.05
C ALA A 20 3.37 -0.91 -9.83
N ALA A 21 4.16 0.16 -9.82
CA ALA A 21 5.02 0.51 -8.69
C ALA A 21 4.27 1.20 -7.54
N SER A 22 2.96 1.43 -7.65
CA SER A 22 2.19 2.06 -6.58
C SER A 22 1.96 1.07 -5.44
N SER A 23 2.55 1.33 -4.28
CA SER A 23 2.29 0.58 -3.04
C SER A 23 0.82 0.64 -2.60
N LEU A 24 0.04 1.56 -3.19
CA LEU A 24 -1.40 1.71 -2.94
C LEU A 24 -2.20 0.44 -3.26
N PHE A 25 -1.67 -0.44 -4.11
CA PHE A 25 -2.30 -1.70 -4.51
C PHE A 25 -1.48 -2.93 -4.10
N ASP A 26 -0.53 -2.80 -3.17
CA ASP A 26 0.23 -3.96 -2.68
C ASP A 26 -0.68 -4.85 -1.82
N PRO A 27 -0.94 -6.11 -2.22
CA PRO A 27 -1.85 -7.01 -1.50
C PRO A 27 -1.34 -7.35 -0.09
N ASN A 28 -0.03 -7.27 0.15
CA ASN A 28 0.54 -7.48 1.48
C ASN A 28 0.21 -6.31 2.41
N ILE A 29 0.23 -5.08 1.88
CA ILE A 29 -0.16 -3.89 2.64
C ILE A 29 -1.66 -3.95 2.96
N GLU A 30 -2.49 -4.32 1.99
CA GLU A 30 -3.94 -4.49 2.21
C GLU A 30 -4.22 -5.54 3.29
N SER A 31 -3.62 -6.74 3.14
CA SER A 31 -3.80 -7.85 4.09
C SER A 31 -3.32 -7.49 5.50
N GLY A 32 -2.16 -6.84 5.60
CA GLY A 32 -1.61 -6.37 6.87
C GLY A 32 -2.51 -5.33 7.55
N ALA A 33 -2.95 -4.31 6.80
CA ALA A 33 -3.85 -3.29 7.32
C ALA A 33 -5.19 -3.89 7.79
N ARG A 34 -5.76 -4.82 7.01
CA ARG A 34 -7.00 -5.51 7.37
C ARG A 34 -6.85 -6.32 8.66
N ALA A 35 -5.72 -7.03 8.83
CA ALA A 35 -5.45 -7.79 10.06
C ALA A 35 -5.34 -6.90 11.30
N ILE A 36 -4.73 -5.71 11.17
CA ILE A 36 -4.65 -4.71 12.25
C ILE A 36 -6.06 -4.25 12.65
N VAL A 37 -6.88 -3.86 11.66
CA VAL A 37 -8.27 -3.40 11.90
C VAL A 37 -9.10 -4.46 12.61
N GLU A 38 -9.06 -5.72 12.16
CA GLU A 38 -9.82 -6.80 12.79
C GLU A 38 -9.31 -7.11 14.22
N ARG A 39 -8.00 -6.99 14.47
CA ARG A 39 -7.47 -7.19 15.82
C ARG A 39 -7.88 -6.07 16.77
N VAL A 40 -7.87 -4.82 16.33
CA VAL A 40 -8.37 -3.68 17.12
C VAL A 40 -9.88 -3.83 17.37
N ARG A 41 -10.66 -4.24 16.36
CA ARG A 41 -12.08 -4.54 16.53
C ARG A 41 -12.33 -5.61 17.60
N ALA A 42 -11.51 -6.67 17.65
CA ALA A 42 -11.68 -7.77 18.58
C ALA A 42 -11.17 -7.48 20.00
N LYS A 43 -10.13 -6.64 20.16
CA LYS A 43 -9.41 -6.45 21.43
C LYS A 43 -9.42 -5.02 21.98
N GLY A 44 -9.96 -4.07 21.23
CA GLY A 44 -10.02 -2.65 21.61
C GLY A 44 -8.64 -2.07 21.92
N ASP A 45 -8.57 -1.29 22.99
CA ASP A 45 -7.39 -0.50 23.36
C ASP A 45 -6.14 -1.32 23.63
N VAL A 46 -6.28 -2.59 24.04
CA VAL A 46 -5.12 -3.48 24.24
C VAL A 46 -4.34 -3.65 22.93
N ALA A 47 -5.04 -3.90 21.83
CA ALA A 47 -4.41 -4.02 20.52
C ALA A 47 -3.86 -2.67 20.03
N LEU A 48 -4.55 -1.56 20.34
CA LEU A 48 -4.10 -0.23 19.96
C LEU A 48 -2.77 0.12 20.65
N ILE A 49 -2.64 -0.13 21.96
CA ILE A 49 -1.39 0.09 22.71
C ILE A 49 -0.27 -0.82 22.21
N GLU A 50 -0.56 -2.09 21.90
CA GLU A 50 0.42 -3.01 21.32
C GLU A 50 0.96 -2.49 19.99
N PHE A 51 0.08 -2.02 19.09
CA PHE A 51 0.49 -1.51 17.79
C PHE A 51 1.21 -0.17 17.87
N ALA A 52 0.79 0.75 18.74
CA ALA A 52 1.49 2.00 18.96
C ALA A 52 2.95 1.76 19.37
N LYS A 53 3.19 0.84 20.31
CA LYS A 53 4.56 0.46 20.72
C LYS A 53 5.40 -0.17 19.61
N PHE A 54 4.78 -0.77 18.62
CA PHE A 54 5.47 -1.49 17.55
C PHE A 54 5.80 -0.58 16.36
N PHE A 55 4.94 0.41 16.06
CA PHE A 55 5.03 1.23 14.87
C PHE A 55 5.47 2.68 15.12
N ASP A 56 5.20 3.25 16.29
CA ASP A 56 5.60 4.62 16.67
C ASP A 56 6.94 4.64 17.41
#